data_AF-A0A7G5M177-F1
#
_entry.id   AF-A0A7G5M177-F1
#
_cell.length_a   1.000
_cell.length_b   1.000
_cell.length_c   1.000
_cell.angle_alpha   90.00
_cell.angle_beta   90.00
_cell.angle_gamma   90.00
#
_symmetry.space_group_name_H-M   'P 1'
#
loop_
_entity.id
_entity.type
_entity.pdbx_description
1 polymer ?
#
loop_
_entity_poly.entity_id
_entity_poly.type
_entity_poly.pdbx_seq_one_letter_code
_entity_poly.pdbx_strand_id
1 'polypeptide(L)' 'MPAQRDWTQEAVLRRFLGVRAGRKSRYAALLVEALEPDRVPEPLAAVLNRVSARR' A
#
# COMPACT_ATOMS: atom_id res chain seq x y z
N MET A 1 -20.49 5.16 3.91
CA MET A 1 -21.00 6.48 3.47
C MET A 1 -21.92 6.28 2.27
N PRO A 2 -23.13 6.86 2.23
CA PRO A 2 -24.07 6.64 1.12
C PRO A 2 -23.48 6.92 -0.27
N ALA A 3 -22.60 7.93 -0.39
CA ALA A 3 -21.95 8.33 -1.64
C ALA A 3 -20.85 7.38 -2.17
N GLN A 4 -20.48 6.35 -1.41
CA GLN A 4 -19.41 5.41 -1.76
C GLN A 4 -19.93 4.01 -2.10
N ARG A 5 -21.26 3.83 -2.16
CA ARG A 5 -21.89 2.51 -2.36
C ARG A 5 -21.45 1.84 -3.66
N ASP A 6 -21.25 2.62 -4.71
CA ASP A 6 -20.91 2.11 -6.05
C ASP A 6 -19.40 2.21 -6.35
N TRP A 7 -18.58 2.50 -5.34
CA TRP A 7 -17.13 2.59 -5.52
C TRP A 7 -16.48 1.21 -5.40
N THR A 8 -15.43 0.99 -6.18
CA THR A 8 -14.56 -0.18 -5.95
C THR A 8 -13.87 -0.08 -4.59
N GLN A 9 -13.47 -1.22 -4.03
CA GLN A 9 -12.80 -1.26 -2.74
C GLN A 9 -11.50 -0.44 -2.75
N GLU A 10 -10.77 -0.48 -3.87
CA GLU A 10 -9.55 0.30 -4.07
C GLU A 10 -9.81 1.81 -4.02
N ALA A 11 -10.90 2.28 -4.63
CA ALA A 11 -11.27 3.69 -4.61
C ALA A 11 -11.63 4.17 -3.19
N VAL A 12 -12.34 3.33 -2.42
CA VAL A 12 -12.67 3.60 -1.01
C VAL A 12 -11.40 3.62 -0.15
N LEU A 13 -10.52 2.64 -0.31
CA LEU A 13 -9.26 2.55 0.42
C LEU A 13 -8.33 3.72 0.10
N ARG A 14 -8.21 4.10 -1.17
CA ARG A 14 -7.43 5.27 -1.60
C ARG A 14 -7.92 6.55 -0.93
N ARG A 15 -9.24 6.77 -0.88
CA ARG A 15 -9.84 7.91 -0.18
C ARG A 15 -9.57 7.84 1.31
N PHE A 16 -9.81 6.69 1.95
CA PHE A 16 -9.62 6.50 3.39
C PHE A 16 -8.17 6.81 3.84
N LEU A 17 -7.19 6.26 3.12
CA LEU A 17 -5.75 6.47 3.35
C LEU A 17 -5.29 7.89 2.96
N GLY A 18 -6.07 8.59 2.12
CA GLY A 18 -5.81 9.95 1.66
C GLY A 18 -6.26 11.05 2.61
N VAL A 19 -7.30 10.82 3.40
CA VAL A 19 -8.04 11.88 4.12
C VAL A 19 -7.25 12.56 5.25
N ARG A 20 -6.35 11.84 5.94
CA ARG A 20 -5.60 12.41 7.07
C ARG A 20 -4.12 12.10 6.95
N ALA A 21 -3.29 13.11 7.21
CA ALA A 21 -1.85 12.95 7.33
C ALA A 21 -1.53 11.79 8.30
N GLY A 22 -0.49 11.01 7.97
CA GLY A 22 -0.04 9.88 8.79
C GLY A 22 -0.83 8.57 8.63
N ARG A 23 -2.03 8.56 8.01
CA ARG A 23 -2.76 7.30 7.79
C ARG A 23 -1.98 6.31 6.91
N LYS A 24 -1.33 6.80 5.86
CA LYS A 24 -0.51 5.94 4.99
C LYS A 24 0.60 5.25 5.79
N SER A 25 1.33 6.00 6.61
CA SER A 25 2.40 5.45 7.45
C SER A 25 1.87 4.45 8.48
N ARG A 26 0.73 4.75 9.12
CA ARG A 26 0.12 3.86 10.11
C ARG A 26 -0.29 2.50 9.54
N TYR A 27 -0.72 2.45 8.30
CA TYR A 27 -1.18 1.21 7.65
C TYR A 27 -0.14 0.57 6.72
N ALA A 28 1.00 1.22 6.49
CA ALA A 28 2.03 0.72 5.57
C ALA A 28 2.53 -0.67 5.95
N ALA A 29 2.86 -0.90 7.23
CA ALA A 29 3.34 -2.21 7.70
C ALA A 29 2.30 -3.32 7.45
N LEU A 30 1.04 -3.09 7.83
CA LEU A 30 -0.05 -4.05 7.63
C LEU A 30 -0.26 -4.40 6.15
N LEU A 31 -0.14 -3.42 5.25
CA LEU A 31 -0.25 -3.67 3.80
C LEU A 31 0.93 -4.47 3.25
N VAL A 32 2.13 -4.29 3.82
CA VAL A 32 3.33 -5.04 3.42
C VAL A 32 3.29 -6.47 3.97
N GLU A 33 2.84 -6.65 5.21
CA GLU A 33 2.72 -7.98 5.84
C GLU A 33 1.69 -8.88 5.13
N ALA A 34 0.65 -8.29 4.54
CA ALA A 34 -0.36 -9.01 3.77
C ALA A 34 0.07 -9.33 2.32
N LEU A 35 1.28 -8.91 1.91
CA LEU A 35 1.75 -9.08 0.54
C LEU A 35 2.53 -10.38 0.39
N GLU A 36 2.12 -11.22 -0.55
CA GLU A 36 2.91 -12.39 -0.94
C GLU A 36 4.24 -11.95 -1.59
N PRO A 37 5.38 -12.61 -1.29
CA PRO A 37 6.69 -12.21 -1.81
C PRO A 37 6.80 -12.16 -3.34
N ASP A 38 5.99 -12.94 -4.06
CA ASP A 38 5.91 -12.97 -5.52
C ASP A 38 4.99 -11.88 -6.11
N ARG A 39 4.28 -11.14 -5.27
CA ARG A 39 3.34 -10.07 -5.65
C ARG A 39 3.85 -8.67 -5.34
N VAL A 40 5.14 -8.52 -5.05
CA VAL A 40 5.76 -7.23 -4.76
C VAL A 40 5.66 -6.27 -5.96
N PRO A 41 5.12 -5.05 -5.80
CA PRO A 41 5.12 -4.05 -6.86
C PRO A 41 6.55 -3.77 -7.36
N GLU A 42 6.73 -3.67 -8.67
CA GLU A 42 8.03 -3.48 -9.32
C GLU A 42 8.89 -2.37 -8.66
N PRO A 43 8.36 -1.18 -8.32
CA PRO A 43 9.19 -0.15 -7.68
C PRO A 43 9.73 -0.56 -6.31
N LEU A 44 8.96 -1.33 -5.53
CA LEU A 44 9.41 -1.86 -4.23
C LEU A 44 10.45 -2.96 -4.42
N ALA A 45 10.23 -3.87 -5.36
CA ALA A 45 11.19 -4.93 -5.69
C ALA A 45 12.53 -4.35 -6.13
N ALA A 46 12.53 -3.30 -6.96
CA ALA A 46 13.74 -2.61 -7.39
C ALA A 46 14.54 -2.02 -6.21
N VAL A 47 13.86 -1.40 -5.24
CA VAL A 47 14.51 -0.85 -4.03
C VAL A 47 15.09 -1.98 -3.18
N LEU A 48 14.34 -3.06 -2.93
CA LEU A 48 14.80 -4.20 -2.15
C LEU A 48 16.03 -4.88 -2.78
N ASN A 49 16.01 -5.06 -4.09
CA ASN A 49 17.17 -5.58 -4.84
C ASN A 49 18.38 -4.64 -4.70
N ARG A 50 18.16 -3.32 -4.82
CA ARG A 50 19.24 -2.33 -4.71
C ARG A 50 19.90 -2.30 -3.33
N VAL A 51 19.12 -2.42 -2.26
CA VAL A 51 19.66 -2.36 -0.88
C VAL A 51 20.22 -3.70 -0.41
N SER A 52 19.67 -4.82 -0.90
CA SER A 52 20.16 -6.17 -0.57
C SER A 52 21.47 -6.49 -1.29
N ALA A 53 21.66 -6.02 -2.52
CA ALA A 53 22.90 -6.17 -3.28
C ALA A 53 24.08 -5.34 -2.73
N ARG A 54 23.85 -4.54 -1.69
CA ARG A 54 24.85 -3.68 -1.05
C ARG A 54 25.31 -4.20 0.33
N ARG A 55 24.74 -5.33 0.77
CA ARG A 55 25.28 -6.18 1.84
C ARG A 55 26.18 -7.24 1.24
#